data_AF-H3RED9-F1
#
_entry.id   AF-H3RED9-F1
#
_cell.length_a   1.000
_cell.length_b   1.000
_cell.length_c   1.000
_cell.angle_alpha   90.00
_cell.angle_beta   90.00
_cell.angle_gamma   90.00
#
_symmetry.space_group_name_H-M   'P 1'
#
loop_
_entity.id
_entity.type
_entity.pdbx_description
1 polymer ?
#
loop_
_entity_poly.entity_id
_entity_poly.type
_entity_poly.pdbx_seq_one_letter_code
_entity_poly.pdbx_strand_id
1 'polypeptide(L)' 'MTQTDFTGVGHASTLGMQYSFQASKVALEYWEQASQGTKAASAQMGWDIKQNKEN' A
#
# COMPACT_ATOMS: atom_id res chain seq x y z
N MET A 1 -4.48 -12.37 -1.99
CA MET A 1 -5.28 -12.08 -0.78
C MET A 1 -5.20 -13.30 0.11
N THR A 2 -4.86 -13.14 1.38
CA THR A 2 -4.55 -14.25 2.29
C THR A 2 -5.41 -14.29 3.54
N GLN A 3 -6.03 -13.17 3.92
CA GLN A 3 -6.91 -13.07 5.07
C GLN A 3 -7.94 -11.95 4.86
N THR A 4 -9.11 -12.12 5.45
CA THR A 4 -10.17 -11.11 5.55
C THR A 4 -10.72 -11.11 6.97
N ASP A 5 -10.73 -9.95 7.60
CA ASP A 5 -11.34 -9.77 8.91
C ASP A 5 -12.42 -8.70 8.85
N PHE A 6 -13.47 -8.92 9.65
CA PHE A 6 -14.55 -7.98 9.83
C PHE A 6 -14.46 -7.36 11.22
N THR A 7 -14.47 -6.04 11.30
CA THR A 7 -14.49 -5.32 12.58
C THR A 7 -15.80 -4.53 12.69
N GLY A 8 -16.72 -5.02 13.53
CA GLY A 8 -17.96 -4.35 13.88
C GLY A 8 -18.04 -4.11 15.39
N VAL A 9 -18.17 -2.85 15.81
CA VAL A 9 -18.56 -2.49 17.18
C VAL A 9 -20.08 -2.29 17.18
N GLY A 10 -20.79 -2.94 18.11
CA GLY A 10 -22.26 -3.10 18.13
C GLY A 10 -23.14 -1.84 18.08
N HIS A 11 -22.55 -0.65 17.94
CA HIS A 11 -23.24 0.64 17.82
C HIS A 11 -22.71 1.54 16.68
N ALA A 12 -21.76 1.08 15.86
CA ALA A 12 -21.25 1.86 14.74
C ALA A 12 -22.17 1.72 13.50
N SER A 13 -22.47 2.84 12.84
CA SER A 13 -23.24 2.90 11.58
C SER A 13 -22.42 2.46 10.36
N THR A 14 -21.15 2.10 10.54
CA THR A 14 -20.23 1.69 9.47
C THR A 14 -19.44 0.47 9.92
N LEU A 15 -19.23 -0.45 8.98
CA LEU A 15 -18.51 -1.70 9.20
C LEU A 15 -17.10 -1.60 8.61
N GLY A 16 -16.10 -2.00 9.37
CA GLY A 16 -14.72 -2.08 8.91
C GLY A 16 -14.40 -3.46 8.31
N MET A 17 -13.73 -3.46 7.17
CA MET A 17 -13.16 -4.66 6.53
C MET A 17 -11.66 -4.52 6.46
N GLN A 18 -10.93 -5.54 6.91
CA GLN A 18 -9.48 -5.60 6.79
C GLN A 18 -9.07 -6.73 5.85
N TYR A 19 -8.21 -6.41 4.89
CA TYR A 19 -7.70 -7.35 3.89
C TYR A 19 -6.18 -7.48 4.00
N SER A 20 -5.67 -8.70 3.93
CA SER A 20 -4.24 -8.96 3.84
C SER A 20 -3.85 -9.56 2.48
N PHE A 21 -2.68 -9.17 1.98
CA PHE A 21 -2.14 -9.62 0.70
C PHE A 21 -0.71 -10.12 0.88
N GLN A 22 -0.35 -11.14 0.10
CA GLN A 22 1.03 -11.56 -0.12
C GLN A 22 1.40 -11.23 -1.57
N ALA A 23 2.62 -10.78 -1.78
CA ALA A 23 3.16 -10.46 -3.09
C ALA A 23 4.60 -11.00 -3.21
N SER A 24 5.01 -11.37 -4.42
CA SER A 24 6.40 -11.79 -4.69
C SER A 24 7.34 -10.62 -4.94
N LYS A 25 6.79 -9.46 -5.30
CA LYS A 25 7.50 -8.21 -5.55
C LYS A 25 6.70 -7.05 -5.00
N VAL A 26 7.38 -6.03 -4.51
CA VAL A 26 6.78 -4.77 -4.05
C VAL A 26 7.44 -3.61 -4.78
N ALA A 27 6.64 -2.58 -5.09
CA ALA A 27 7.13 -1.32 -5.64
C ALA A 27 6.44 -0.16 -4.93
N LEU A 28 7.20 0.86 -4.57
CA LEU A 28 6.74 2.13 -4.02
C LEU A 28 7.19 3.22 -4.97
N GLU A 29 6.26 4.06 -5.39
CA GLU A 29 6.56 5.29 -6.10
C GLU A 29 6.06 6.46 -5.27
N TYR A 30 6.98 7.35 -4.91
CA TYR A 30 6.68 8.59 -4.22
C TYR A 30 6.91 9.76 -5.17
N TRP A 31 5.97 10.69 -5.19
CA TRP A 31 6.10 11.93 -5.95
C TRP A 31 6.10 13.08 -4.97
N GLU A 32 7.07 13.96 -5.10
CA GLU A 32 7.06 15.23 -4.39
C GLU A 32 5.93 16.11 -4.93
N GLN A 33 5.37 16.95 -4.06
CA GLN A 33 4.40 17.96 -4.47
C GLN A 33 5.12 19.26 -4.78
N ALA A 34 4.88 19.82 -5.96
CA ALA A 34 5.39 21.14 -6.35
C ALA A 34 4.68 22.25 -5.55
N SER A 35 5.28 23.43 -5.51
CA SER A 35 4.70 24.61 -4.85
C SER A 35 3.32 25.02 -5.38
N GLN A 36 2.99 24.67 -6.63
CA GLN A 36 1.66 24.89 -7.22
C GLN A 36 0.69 23.73 -7.01
N GLY A 37 1.03 22.78 -6.13
CA GLY A 37 0.20 21.62 -5.81
C GLY A 37 0.22 20.51 -6.87
N THR A 38 0.98 20.68 -7.96
CA THR A 38 1.16 19.69 -9.02
C THR A 38 2.21 18.64 -8.64
N LYS A 39 2.30 17.60 -9.45
CA LYS A 39 3.29 16.52 -9.32
C LYS A 39 4.69 17.02 -9.67
N ALA A 40 5.68 16.76 -8.82
CA ALA A 40 7.08 17.11 -9.05
C ALA A 40 7.94 15.86 -9.31
N ALA A 41 9.21 15.89 -8.91
CA ALA A 41 10.13 14.76 -9.04
C ALA A 41 9.57 13.51 -8.35
N SER A 42 9.93 12.33 -8.87
CA SER A 42 9.57 11.05 -8.28
C SER A 42 10.79 10.25 -7.83
N ALA A 43 10.58 9.47 -6.77
CA ALA A 43 11.49 8.44 -6.31
C ALA A 43 10.76 7.09 -6.40
N GLN A 44 11.45 6.11 -6.96
CA GLN A 44 10.95 4.74 -7.08
C GLN A 44 11.83 3.80 -6.28
N MET A 45 11.20 2.88 -5.55
CA MET A 45 11.87 1.81 -4.82
C MET A 45 11.15 0.50 -5.12
N GLY A 46 11.89 -0.59 -5.29
CA GLY A 46 11.30 -1.89 -5.58
C GLY A 46 12.14 -3.02 -5.01
N TRP A 47 11.46 -4.09 -4.60
CA TRP A 47 12.12 -5.27 -4.05
C TRP A 47 11.50 -6.56 -4.60
N ASP A 48 12.36 -7.46 -5.07
CA ASP A 48 12.01 -8.85 -5.36
C ASP A 48 12.22 -9.69 -4.09
N ILE A 49 11.11 -10.02 -3.44
CA ILE A 49 11.12 -10.75 -2.16
C ILE A 49 11.63 -12.18 -2.38
N LYS A 50 11.33 -12.80 -3.52
CA LYS A 50 11.73 -14.19 -3.81
C LYS A 50 13.22 -14.29 -4.15
N GLN A 51 13.77 -13.26 -4.78
CA GLN A 51 15.19 -13.21 -5.16
C GLN A 51 16.05 -12.47 -4.14
N ASN A 52 15.44 -11.85 -3.13
CA ASN A 52 16.09 -11.05 -2.09
C ASN A 52 17.03 -9.98 -2.65
N LYS A 53 16.52 -9.17 -3.58
CA LYS A 53 17.28 -8.08 -4.21
C LYS A 53 16.37 -6.95 -4.66
N GLU A 54 16.96 -5.79 -4.96
CA GLU A 54 16.26 -4.71 -5.64
C GLU A 54 15.75 -5.17 -7.02
N ASN A 55 14.60 -4.61 -7.40
CA ASN A 55 13.87 -5.00 -8.61
C ASN A 55 14.38 -4.29 -9.86
#